data_AF-A0A972IGC4-F1
#
_entry.id   AF-A0A972IGC4-F1
#
_cell.length_a   1.000
_cell.length_b   1.000
_cell.length_c   1.000
_cell.angle_alpha   90.00
_cell.angle_beta   90.00
_cell.angle_gamma   90.00
#
_symmetry.space_group_name_H-M   'P 1'
#
loop_
_entity.id
_entity.type
_entity.pdbx_description
1 polymer ?
#
loop_
_entity_poly.entity_id
_entity_poly.type
_entity_poly.pdbx_seq_one_letter_code
_entity_poly.pdbx_strand_id
1 'polypeptide(L)'
;MISHAKRLVALLLAGWSILALAAPAATEESKLQRLKYNHPGLAVDLGAGLWAWPLPMDVNGDGRIDRIVNEEDVPYNGVYVFEHPGTNDKLPVFKPARRPSNGMINAEAAKGLKVLIEPFDAGIARVGFYEAEDGAVVEFMEYYNKPKE
;
A
#
# COMPACT_ATOMS: atom_id res chain seq x y z
N MET A 1 42.09 42.98 -55.85
CA MET A 1 41.93 41.53 -55.57
C MET A 1 41.54 41.26 -54.10
N ILE A 2 40.50 41.92 -53.57
CA ILE A 2 40.08 41.79 -52.15
C ILE A 2 38.55 41.69 -52.07
N SER A 3 37.93 40.76 -52.79
CA SER A 3 36.46 40.59 -52.77
C SER A 3 35.98 39.15 -52.60
N HIS A 4 36.86 38.15 -52.68
CA HIS A 4 36.47 36.74 -52.58
C HIS A 4 36.66 36.15 -51.16
N ALA A 5 37.62 36.65 -50.38
CA ALA A 5 37.91 36.13 -49.04
C ALA A 5 36.83 36.44 -47.99
N LYS A 6 36.10 37.55 -48.13
CA LYS A 6 35.01 37.92 -47.19
C LYS A 6 33.71 37.14 -47.41
N ARG A 7 33.54 36.49 -48.57
CA ARG A 7 32.34 35.66 -48.87
C ARG A 7 32.45 34.24 -48.30
N LEU A 8 33.68 33.73 -48.10
CA LEU A 8 33.91 32.38 -47.56
C LEU A 8 33.78 32.30 -46.04
N VAL A 9 34.07 33.39 -45.31
CA VAL A 9 33.89 33.42 -43.84
C VAL A 9 32.41 33.53 -43.46
N ALA A 10 31.59 34.19 -44.28
CA ALA A 10 30.14 34.27 -44.05
C ALA A 10 29.43 32.92 -44.25
N LEU A 11 29.98 32.03 -45.09
CA LEU A 11 29.41 30.69 -45.32
C LEU A 11 29.83 29.66 -44.27
N LEU A 12 30.95 29.87 -43.57
CA LEU A 12 31.37 29.01 -42.45
C LEU A 12 30.65 29.36 -41.13
N LEU A 13 30.12 30.57 -40.97
CA LEU A 13 29.28 30.94 -39.82
C LEU A 13 27.78 30.69 -40.05
N ALA A 14 27.32 30.60 -41.29
CA ALA A 14 25.94 30.21 -41.61
C ALA A 14 25.71 28.69 -41.64
N GLY A 15 26.78 27.89 -41.71
CA GLY A 15 26.72 26.42 -41.80
C GLY A 15 26.64 25.67 -40.47
N TRP A 16 26.86 26.34 -39.33
CA TRP A 16 26.82 25.72 -38.00
C TRP A 16 25.58 26.02 -37.18
N SER A 17 24.62 26.77 -37.72
CA SER A 17 23.34 27.04 -37.05
C SER A 17 22.24 26.02 -37.40
N ILE A 18 22.52 25.01 -38.22
CA ILE A 18 21.51 24.01 -38.66
C ILE A 18 21.74 22.62 -38.03
N LEU A 19 22.60 22.49 -37.01
CA LEU A 19 22.69 21.27 -36.20
C LEU A 19 21.97 21.42 -34.85
N ALA A 20 20.74 21.92 -34.89
CA ALA A 20 19.87 21.97 -33.72
C ALA A 20 18.49 21.43 -34.10
N LEU A 21 18.41 20.17 -34.55
CA LEU A 21 17.11 19.53 -34.75
C LEU A 21 17.19 18.02 -34.53
N ALA A 22 17.15 17.64 -33.26
CA ALA A 22 16.33 16.53 -32.73
C ALA A 22 16.72 16.35 -31.26
N ALA A 23 16.25 17.24 -30.38
CA ALA A 23 16.03 16.80 -29.02
C ALA A 23 15.00 15.67 -29.11
N PRO A 24 15.25 14.46 -28.58
CA PRO A 24 14.19 13.47 -28.48
C PRO A 24 13.05 14.16 -27.73
N ALA A 25 11.88 14.24 -28.35
CA ALA A 25 10.68 14.60 -27.62
C ALA A 25 10.62 13.60 -26.47
N ALA A 26 10.89 14.06 -25.26
CA ALA A 26 10.70 13.25 -24.08
C ALA A 26 9.23 12.87 -24.13
N THR A 27 8.95 11.61 -24.45
CA THR A 27 7.65 11.02 -24.23
C THR A 27 7.47 11.09 -22.72
N GLU A 28 6.81 12.15 -22.24
CA GLU A 28 6.20 12.09 -20.92
C GLU A 28 5.23 10.91 -20.99
N GLU A 29 5.65 9.78 -20.44
CA GLU A 29 4.71 8.74 -20.04
C GLU A 29 3.58 9.45 -19.30
N SER A 30 2.35 9.36 -19.82
CA SER A 30 1.19 9.90 -19.14
C SER A 30 0.97 9.09 -17.86
N LYS A 31 1.72 9.41 -16.81
CA LYS A 31 1.61 8.76 -15.51
C LYS A 31 0.25 9.14 -14.97
N LEU A 32 -0.60 8.14 -14.79
CA LEU A 32 -1.90 8.31 -14.14
C LEU A 32 -1.68 8.99 -12.79
N GLN A 33 -2.23 10.19 -12.62
CA GLN A 33 -2.19 10.90 -11.36
C GLN A 33 -3.40 10.49 -10.52
N ARG A 34 -3.14 10.07 -9.28
CA ARG A 34 -4.21 9.78 -8.33
C ARG A 34 -4.93 11.06 -7.96
N LEU A 35 -6.23 11.10 -8.23
CA LEU A 35 -7.09 12.18 -7.78
C LEU A 35 -7.33 12.04 -6.27
N LYS A 36 -7.24 13.16 -5.56
CA LYS A 36 -7.64 13.22 -4.15
C LYS A 36 -9.15 13.09 -4.04
N TYR A 37 -9.61 12.49 -2.95
CA TYR A 37 -11.03 12.49 -2.63
C TYR A 37 -11.50 13.92 -2.36
N ASN A 38 -12.43 14.42 -3.18
CA ASN A 38 -12.87 15.81 -3.13
C ASN A 38 -13.90 16.03 -2.00
N HIS A 39 -13.42 16.07 -0.76
CA HIS A 39 -14.27 16.29 0.40
C HIS A 39 -13.62 17.30 1.36
N PRO A 40 -13.93 18.61 1.22
CA PRO A 40 -13.29 19.67 2.03
C PRO A 40 -13.51 19.53 3.55
N GLY A 41 -14.57 18.86 3.98
CA GLY A 41 -14.87 18.58 5.39
C GLY A 41 -14.28 17.26 5.89
N LEU A 42 -13.36 16.62 5.16
CA LEU A 42 -12.79 15.34 5.55
C LEU A 42 -11.86 15.55 6.75
N ALA A 43 -12.25 15.02 7.91
CA ALA A 43 -11.43 15.11 9.11
C ALA A 43 -10.17 14.24 8.99
N VAL A 44 -10.35 12.96 8.62
CA VAL A 44 -9.27 11.99 8.38
C VAL A 44 -9.65 11.09 7.22
N ASP A 45 -8.68 10.84 6.32
CA ASP A 45 -8.83 9.85 5.24
C ASP A 45 -8.50 8.45 5.77
N LEU A 46 -9.51 7.58 5.80
CA LEU A 46 -9.37 6.17 6.20
C LEU A 46 -9.25 5.23 5.00
N GLY A 47 -8.94 5.77 3.82
CA GLY A 47 -8.70 5.02 2.59
C GLY A 47 -7.40 4.22 2.68
N ALA A 48 -7.50 2.91 2.49
CA ALA A 48 -6.36 2.00 2.50
C ALA A 48 -6.24 1.17 1.22
N GLY A 49 -7.21 1.23 0.29
CA GLY A 49 -7.17 0.50 -0.97
C GLY A 49 -8.54 0.02 -1.44
N LEU A 50 -8.56 -0.82 -2.47
CA LEU A 50 -9.78 -1.34 -3.07
C LEU A 50 -10.06 -2.71 -2.46
N TRP A 51 -11.23 -2.88 -1.83
CA TRP A 51 -11.59 -4.08 -1.04
C TRP A 51 -10.87 -4.22 0.30
N ALA A 52 -10.71 -3.13 1.05
CA ALA A 52 -10.20 -3.20 2.42
C ALA A 52 -11.08 -4.07 3.34
N TRP A 53 -10.47 -5.05 4.03
CA TRP A 53 -11.09 -5.81 5.12
C TRP A 53 -10.54 -5.29 6.46
N PRO A 54 -11.28 -4.43 7.18
CA PRO A 54 -10.79 -3.87 8.43
C PRO A 54 -10.83 -4.91 9.56
N LEU A 55 -9.75 -4.97 10.34
CA LEU A 55 -9.63 -5.79 11.53
C LEU A 55 -9.77 -4.88 12.78
N PRO A 56 -10.79 -5.11 13.64
CA PRO A 56 -10.90 -4.43 14.93
C PRO A 56 -9.90 -5.05 15.92
N MET A 57 -9.01 -4.25 16.50
CA MET A 57 -7.97 -4.72 17.42
C MET A 57 -7.57 -3.60 18.38
N ASP A 58 -7.22 -3.92 19.62
CA ASP A 58 -6.61 -2.96 20.56
C ASP A 58 -5.08 -3.05 20.42
N VAL A 59 -4.49 -2.20 19.57
CA VAL A 59 -3.08 -2.34 19.16
C VAL A 59 -2.12 -1.85 20.24
N ASN A 60 -2.57 -0.89 21.04
CA ASN A 60 -1.74 -0.24 22.06
C ASN A 60 -2.04 -0.72 23.49
N GLY A 61 -3.05 -1.59 23.67
CA GLY A 61 -3.43 -2.18 24.95
C GLY A 61 -4.15 -1.19 25.88
N ASP A 62 -4.77 -0.14 25.32
CA ASP A 62 -5.44 0.91 26.11
C ASP A 62 -6.93 0.61 26.40
N GLY A 63 -7.40 -0.56 25.96
CA GLY A 63 -8.76 -1.04 26.13
C GLY A 63 -9.75 -0.51 25.10
N ARG A 64 -9.28 0.22 24.07
CA ARG A 64 -10.14 0.77 23.01
C ARG A 64 -9.80 0.13 21.67
N ILE A 65 -10.84 -0.07 20.88
CA ILE A 65 -10.71 -0.76 19.59
C ILE A 65 -10.21 0.22 18.54
N ASP A 66 -9.01 -0.04 18.04
CA ASP A 66 -8.44 0.57 16.85
C ASP A 66 -8.95 -0.12 15.58
N ARG A 67 -8.61 0.47 14.44
CA ARG A 67 -8.86 -0.13 13.12
C ARG A 67 -7.54 -0.43 12.42
N ILE A 68 -7.36 -1.67 12.00
CA ILE A 68 -6.25 -2.09 11.15
C ILE A 68 -6.77 -2.44 9.76
N VAL A 69 -6.00 -2.10 8.72
CA VAL A 69 -6.24 -2.59 7.36
C VAL A 69 -4.93 -3.12 6.80
N ASN A 70 -4.92 -4.40 6.38
CA ASN A 70 -3.87 -4.94 5.52
C ASN A 70 -4.30 -4.76 4.07
N GLU A 71 -3.63 -3.87 3.35
CA GLU A 71 -3.81 -3.73 1.91
C GLU A 71 -2.65 -4.42 1.19
N GLU A 72 -2.97 -5.48 0.46
CA GLU A 72 -1.98 -6.32 -0.19
C GLU A 72 -1.61 -5.83 -1.60
N ASP A 73 -2.50 -5.09 -2.26
CA ASP A 73 -2.39 -4.72 -3.66
C ASP A 73 -1.77 -3.32 -3.89
N VAL A 74 -1.31 -3.09 -5.11
CA VAL A 74 -1.04 -1.75 -5.60
C VAL A 74 -2.38 -1.04 -5.82
N PRO A 75 -2.43 0.29 -5.64
CA PRO A 75 -1.32 1.20 -5.41
C PRO A 75 -1.16 1.62 -3.95
N TYR A 76 -1.87 0.99 -3.03
CA TYR A 76 -1.93 1.37 -1.62
C TYR A 76 -1.28 0.34 -0.68
N ASN A 77 -0.51 -0.62 -1.21
CA ASN A 77 0.13 -1.67 -0.43
C ASN A 77 0.70 -1.15 0.91
N GLY A 78 0.26 -1.76 2.00
CA GLY A 78 0.63 -1.34 3.35
C GLY A 78 -0.26 -1.97 4.42
N VAL A 79 0.29 -2.13 5.62
CA VAL A 79 -0.52 -2.26 6.83
C VAL A 79 -0.78 -0.85 7.35
N TYR A 80 -2.04 -0.52 7.63
CA TYR A 80 -2.46 0.78 8.14
C TYR A 80 -3.14 0.61 9.50
N VAL A 81 -2.67 1.35 10.50
CA VAL A 81 -3.25 1.40 11.85
C VAL A 81 -3.87 2.76 12.07
N PHE A 82 -5.16 2.78 12.36
CA PHE A 82 -5.96 3.94 12.67
C PHE A 82 -6.32 3.88 14.16
N GLU A 83 -5.62 4.67 14.95
CA GLU A 83 -5.73 4.63 16.41
C GLU A 83 -6.97 5.39 16.89
N HIS A 84 -7.69 4.78 17.82
CA HIS A 84 -8.81 5.37 18.51
C HIS A 84 -8.33 6.57 19.35
N PRO A 85 -8.95 7.76 19.23
CA PRO A 85 -8.42 8.98 19.84
C PRO A 85 -8.57 9.04 21.38
N GLY A 86 -9.32 8.11 21.97
CA GLY A 86 -9.64 8.09 23.40
C GLY A 86 -10.92 8.85 23.77
N THR A 87 -11.70 9.28 22.77
CA THR A 87 -13.00 9.94 22.95
C THR A 87 -14.09 8.93 23.33
N ASN A 88 -15.11 9.38 24.07
CA ASN A 88 -16.26 8.53 24.43
C ASN A 88 -17.39 8.53 23.38
N ASP A 89 -17.13 9.05 22.19
CA ASP A 89 -18.11 9.09 21.11
C ASP A 89 -18.43 7.69 20.61
N LYS A 90 -19.71 7.43 20.33
CA LYS A 90 -20.16 6.13 19.79
C LYS A 90 -19.51 5.78 18.45
N LEU A 91 -19.18 6.79 17.65
CA LEU A 91 -18.49 6.68 16.37
C LEU A 91 -17.33 7.68 16.36
N PRO A 92 -16.16 7.30 16.89
CA PRO A 92 -15.01 8.20 17.04
C PRO A 92 -14.40 8.52 15.67
N VAL A 93 -13.85 9.73 15.53
CA VAL A 93 -12.99 10.08 14.41
C VAL A 93 -11.57 9.61 14.73
N PHE A 94 -11.12 8.55 14.06
CA PHE A 94 -9.79 7.98 14.23
C PHE A 94 -8.67 8.99 13.95
N LYS A 95 -7.50 8.77 14.55
CA LYS A 95 -6.28 9.48 14.18
C LYS A 95 -5.84 9.12 12.74
N PRO A 96 -5.05 9.98 12.07
CA PRO A 96 -4.47 9.65 10.77
C PRO A 96 -3.68 8.34 10.79
N ALA A 97 -3.71 7.62 9.67
CA ALA A 97 -3.09 6.30 9.56
C ALA A 97 -1.59 6.32 9.88
N ARG A 98 -1.15 5.37 10.69
CA ARG A 98 0.26 4.95 10.73
C ARG A 98 0.46 3.77 9.79
N ARG A 99 1.51 3.78 8.99
CA ARG A 99 1.87 2.68 8.07
C ARG A 99 3.13 1.94 8.55
N PRO A 100 3.04 0.97 9.48
CA PRO A 100 4.20 0.29 10.05
C PRO A 100 4.94 -0.62 9.06
N SER A 101 4.27 -1.16 8.04
CA SER A 101 4.89 -2.11 7.10
C SER A 101 4.22 -2.11 5.73
N ASN A 102 4.82 -2.84 4.79
CA ASN A 102 4.14 -3.26 3.56
C ASN A 102 3.01 -4.24 3.89
N GLY A 103 2.00 -4.28 3.03
CA GLY A 103 0.95 -5.28 3.12
C GLY A 103 1.47 -6.62 2.62
N MET A 104 1.06 -7.69 3.28
CA MET A 104 1.56 -9.04 3.03
C MET A 104 0.41 -9.95 2.60
N ILE A 105 0.64 -10.68 1.53
CA ILE A 105 -0.22 -11.79 1.11
C ILE A 105 0.11 -12.98 2.03
N ASN A 106 -0.89 -13.54 2.72
CA ASN A 106 -0.73 -14.63 3.69
C ASN A 106 0.26 -14.27 4.82
N ALA A 107 0.06 -13.12 5.48
CA ALA A 107 0.89 -12.68 6.59
C ALA A 107 1.04 -13.79 7.66
N GLU A 108 2.27 -13.99 8.13
CA GLU A 108 2.70 -15.01 9.10
C GLU A 108 2.19 -14.68 10.52
N ALA A 109 0.86 -14.66 10.72
CA ALA A 109 0.18 -14.28 11.95
C ALA A 109 0.37 -15.28 13.11
N ALA A 110 1.13 -16.36 12.90
CA ALA A 110 1.24 -17.49 13.83
C ALA A 110 2.48 -17.44 14.75
N LYS A 111 3.42 -16.53 14.54
CA LYS A 111 4.69 -16.53 15.28
C LYS A 111 4.46 -16.11 16.74
N GLY A 112 4.63 -17.05 17.66
CA GLY A 112 4.55 -16.81 19.11
C GLY A 112 3.18 -17.09 19.73
N LEU A 113 2.20 -17.58 18.97
CA LEU A 113 0.89 -17.92 19.56
C LEU A 113 0.98 -19.18 20.44
N LYS A 114 0.28 -19.15 21.57
CA LYS A 114 0.18 -20.30 22.49
C LYS A 114 -0.84 -21.28 21.92
N VAL A 115 -0.45 -22.54 21.77
CA VAL A 115 -1.38 -23.61 21.36
C VAL A 115 -2.40 -23.84 22.47
N LEU A 116 -3.70 -23.70 22.15
CA LEU A 116 -4.79 -24.09 23.03
C LEU A 116 -5.26 -25.51 22.72
N ILE A 117 -5.39 -25.81 21.42
CA ILE A 117 -5.75 -27.13 20.92
C ILE A 117 -4.79 -27.47 19.77
N GLU A 118 -4.07 -28.57 19.93
CA GLU A 118 -3.17 -29.10 18.90
C GLU A 118 -3.94 -29.35 17.59
N PRO A 119 -3.34 -29.06 16.41
CA PRO A 119 -4.04 -29.18 15.14
C PRO A 119 -4.59 -30.59 14.88
N PHE A 120 -5.90 -30.70 14.69
CA PHE A 120 -6.61 -31.95 14.44
C PHE A 120 -7.31 -31.95 13.07
N ASP A 121 -7.64 -33.15 12.58
CA ASP A 121 -8.36 -33.32 11.32
C ASP A 121 -9.86 -33.10 11.53
N ALA A 122 -10.42 -32.05 10.92
CA ALA A 122 -11.85 -31.73 10.91
C ALA A 122 -12.57 -32.29 9.66
N GLY A 123 -11.91 -33.17 8.90
CA GLY A 123 -12.43 -33.83 7.70
C GLY A 123 -12.26 -33.02 6.42
N ILE A 124 -12.59 -31.73 6.43
CA ILE A 124 -12.40 -30.84 5.27
C ILE A 124 -11.10 -30.03 5.32
N ALA A 125 -10.51 -29.92 6.51
CA ALA A 125 -9.31 -29.14 6.78
C ALA A 125 -8.65 -29.65 8.07
N ARG A 126 -7.36 -29.36 8.22
CA ARG A 126 -6.66 -29.45 9.50
C ARG A 126 -6.88 -28.14 10.26
N VAL A 127 -7.36 -28.22 11.50
CA VAL A 127 -7.78 -27.05 12.29
C VAL A 127 -7.01 -27.00 13.60
N GLY A 128 -6.52 -25.83 14.00
CA GLY A 128 -5.89 -25.60 15.31
C GLY A 128 -6.36 -24.30 15.95
N PHE A 129 -6.39 -24.27 17.28
CA PHE A 129 -6.77 -23.07 18.05
C PHE A 129 -5.58 -22.58 18.86
N TYR A 130 -5.37 -21.27 18.81
CA TYR A 130 -4.23 -20.61 19.41
C TYR A 130 -4.68 -19.37 20.17
N GLU A 131 -3.89 -18.95 21.15
CA GLU A 131 -4.10 -17.75 21.96
C GLU A 131 -2.96 -16.77 21.69
N ALA A 132 -3.32 -15.54 21.32
CA ALA A 132 -2.37 -14.43 21.24
C ALA A 132 -2.05 -13.88 22.65
N GLU A 133 -0.98 -13.09 22.78
CA GLU A 133 -0.54 -12.55 24.08
C GLU A 133 -1.61 -11.69 24.77
N ASP A 134 -2.52 -11.09 24.01
CA ASP A 134 -3.65 -10.28 24.47
C ASP A 134 -4.89 -11.10 24.88
N GLY A 135 -4.81 -12.44 24.79
CA GLY A 135 -5.91 -13.35 25.09
C GLY A 135 -6.90 -13.57 23.95
N ALA A 136 -6.68 -12.99 22.76
CA ALA A 136 -7.50 -13.29 21.60
C ALA A 136 -7.30 -14.75 21.14
N VAL A 137 -8.40 -15.43 20.80
CA VAL A 137 -8.36 -16.81 20.26
C VAL A 137 -8.39 -16.76 18.75
N VAL A 138 -7.39 -17.38 18.13
CA VAL A 138 -7.20 -17.47 16.67
C VAL A 138 -7.38 -18.91 16.22
N GLU A 139 -8.19 -19.11 15.18
CA GLU A 139 -8.36 -20.39 14.51
C GLU A 139 -7.56 -20.39 13.19
N PHE A 140 -6.67 -21.36 13.02
CA PHE A 140 -6.02 -21.62 11.73
C PHE A 140 -6.61 -22.86 11.08
N MET A 141 -6.91 -22.75 9.79
CA MET A 141 -7.41 -23.85 8.97
C MET A 141 -6.50 -24.05 7.74
N GLU A 142 -5.98 -25.26 7.58
CA GLU A 142 -5.29 -25.71 6.37
C GLU A 142 -6.22 -26.66 5.60
N TYR A 143 -6.73 -26.22 4.45
CA TYR A 143 -7.54 -27.08 3.59
C TYR A 143 -6.67 -28.10 2.87
N TYR A 144 -7.12 -29.36 2.82
CA TYR A 144 -6.45 -30.38 2.04
C TYR A 144 -6.51 -30.03 0.54
N ASN A 145 -5.38 -30.10 -0.14
CA ASN A 145 -5.34 -29.99 -1.59
C ASN A 145 -6.18 -31.11 -2.20
N LYS A 146 -7.37 -30.78 -2.72
CA LYS A 146 -8.07 -31.67 -3.64
C LYS A 146 -7.33 -31.61 -4.98
N PRO A 147 -7.03 -32.75 -5.62
CA PRO A 147 -6.58 -32.73 -7.01
C PRO A 147 -7.65 -32.00 -7.84
N LYS A 148 -7.20 -31.11 -8.73
CA LYS A 148 -8.09 -30.50 -9.72
C LYS A 148 -8.61 -31.63 -10.61
N GLU A 149 -9.93 -31.80 -10.65
CA GLU A 149 -10.62 -32.62 -11.65
C GLU A 149 -10.43 -32.05 -13.05
#